data_AF-A0A953DMT5-F1
#
_entry.id   AF-A0A953DMT5-F1
#
_cell.length_a   1.000
_cell.length_b   1.000
_cell.length_c   1.000
_cell.angle_alpha   90.00
_cell.angle_beta   90.00
_cell.angle_gamma   90.00
#
_symmetry.space_group_name_H-M   'P 1'
#
loop_
_entity.id
_entity.type
_entity.pdbx_description
1 polymer ?
#
loop_
_entity_poly.entity_id
_entity_poly.type
_entity_poly.pdbx_seq_one_letter_code
_entity_poly.pdbx_strand_id
1 'polypeptide(L)'
;TFVDQTRIDRRYSRGNWCNQPGGIGARPQANPASGFDAFVWIKPPGESDGSSTLIPQGPDNPTGKGFDRMCDPTYGGNSMNNNQPTGAMPNAPVAGAWFQAGFDTLVQNAYPPF
;
A
#
# COMPACT_ATOMS: atom_id res chain seq x y z
N THR A 1 14.16 -19.68 -0.38
CA THR A 1 13.43 -20.66 -1.24
C THR A 1 12.14 -21.13 -0.58
N PHE A 2 12.15 -21.95 0.49
CA PHE A 2 10.90 -22.41 1.13
C PHE A 2 10.04 -21.26 1.69
N VAL A 3 10.64 -20.37 2.50
CA VAL A 3 9.93 -19.23 3.11
C VAL A 3 9.30 -18.33 2.04
N ASP A 4 10.05 -17.99 1.00
CA ASP A 4 9.56 -17.12 -0.07
C ASP A 4 8.43 -17.74 -0.89
N GLN A 5 8.40 -19.06 -1.00
CA GLN A 5 7.37 -19.81 -1.72
C GLN A 5 6.11 -20.06 -0.89
N THR A 6 6.17 -19.89 0.44
CA THR A 6 5.09 -20.28 1.35
C THR A 6 4.46 -19.10 2.11
N ARG A 7 5.11 -17.94 2.13
CA ARG A 7 4.56 -16.73 2.75
C ARG A 7 3.36 -16.18 1.98
N ILE A 8 2.36 -15.72 2.73
CA ILE A 8 1.16 -15.05 2.19
C ILE A 8 1.46 -13.60 1.82
N ASP A 9 2.17 -12.86 2.68
CA ASP A 9 2.70 -11.53 2.35
C ASP A 9 3.75 -11.70 1.25
N ARG A 10 3.52 -11.08 0.08
CA ARG A 10 4.37 -11.23 -1.13
C ARG A 10 5.29 -10.03 -1.39
N ARG A 11 5.37 -9.05 -0.49
CA ARG A 11 6.25 -7.88 -0.66
C ARG A 11 7.72 -8.29 -0.80
N TYR A 12 8.53 -7.49 -1.49
CA TYR A 12 9.98 -7.74 -1.56
C TYR A 12 10.65 -7.62 -0.18
N SER A 13 10.18 -6.67 0.63
CA SER A 13 10.67 -6.43 1.98
C SER A 13 9.51 -6.02 2.89
N ARG A 14 9.60 -6.37 4.19
CA ARG A 14 8.60 -5.94 5.19
C ARG A 14 8.56 -4.42 5.37
N GLY A 15 9.65 -3.73 5.02
CA GLY A 15 9.75 -2.27 5.03
C GLY A 15 9.10 -1.59 3.82
N ASN A 16 8.58 -2.33 2.84
CA ASN A 16 7.85 -1.74 1.71
C ASN A 16 6.41 -1.44 2.14
N TRP A 17 6.11 -0.16 2.31
CA TRP A 17 4.84 0.31 2.86
C TRP A 17 3.97 1.06 1.86
N CYS A 18 4.53 1.69 0.82
CA CYS A 18 3.78 2.59 -0.05
C CYS A 18 3.16 1.87 -1.26
N ASN A 19 1.86 2.10 -1.50
CA ASN A 19 1.09 1.73 -2.69
C ASN A 19 1.39 0.29 -3.17
N GLN A 20 1.42 -0.67 -2.24
CA GLN A 20 1.74 -2.06 -2.58
C GLN A 20 0.58 -2.71 -3.34
N PRO A 21 0.83 -3.57 -4.33
CA PRO A 21 -0.19 -4.32 -5.06
C PRO A 21 -0.72 -5.50 -4.22
N GLY A 22 -1.29 -5.19 -3.05
CA GLY A 22 -1.88 -6.15 -2.13
C GLY A 22 -3.32 -6.52 -2.48
N GLY A 23 -4.10 -6.86 -1.46
CA GLY A 23 -5.53 -7.17 -1.56
C GLY A 23 -6.29 -6.68 -0.33
N ILE A 24 -7.59 -6.43 -0.46
CA ILE A 24 -8.46 -6.16 0.70
C ILE A 24 -8.52 -7.41 1.58
N GLY A 25 -8.27 -7.23 2.89
CA GLY A 25 -8.26 -8.32 3.86
C GLY A 25 -9.65 -8.67 4.42
N ALA A 26 -9.66 -9.19 5.65
CA ALA A 26 -10.88 -9.44 6.41
C ALA A 26 -11.73 -8.16 6.51
N ARG A 27 -13.05 -8.32 6.37
CA ARG A 27 -14.00 -7.20 6.51
C ARG A 27 -14.11 -6.83 7.99
N PRO A 28 -14.57 -5.60 8.33
CA PRO A 28 -14.77 -5.23 9.71
C PRO A 28 -15.62 -6.26 10.46
N GLN A 29 -15.09 -6.75 11.57
CA GLN A 29 -15.68 -7.83 12.35
C GLN A 29 -15.35 -7.61 13.83
N ALA A 30 -16.35 -7.54 14.69
CA ALA A 30 -16.17 -7.49 16.13
C ALA A 30 -15.76 -8.86 16.69
N ASN A 31 -14.91 -8.85 17.73
CA ASN A 31 -14.43 -10.01 18.47
C ASN A 31 -13.96 -11.20 17.60
N PRO A 32 -13.07 -10.99 16.61
CA PRO A 32 -12.67 -12.07 15.69
C PRO A 32 -11.85 -13.18 16.35
N ALA A 33 -11.23 -12.89 17.49
CA ALA A 33 -10.48 -13.84 18.32
C ALA A 33 -10.41 -13.34 19.77
N SER A 34 -10.10 -14.22 20.72
CA SER A 34 -9.91 -13.86 22.12
C SER A 34 -8.84 -12.77 22.27
N GLY A 35 -9.16 -11.68 22.96
CA GLY A 35 -8.26 -10.55 23.19
C GLY A 35 -8.19 -9.52 22.06
N PHE A 36 -9.00 -9.65 21.00
CA PHE A 36 -9.11 -8.67 19.92
C PHE A 36 -10.51 -8.09 19.86
N ASP A 37 -10.65 -6.77 20.01
CA ASP A 37 -11.95 -6.09 19.98
C ASP A 37 -12.61 -6.14 18.61
N ALA A 38 -11.83 -5.87 17.55
CA ALA A 38 -12.31 -5.92 16.17
C ALA A 38 -11.18 -5.98 15.14
N PHE A 39 -11.47 -6.54 13.98
CA PHE A 39 -10.83 -6.11 12.74
C PHE A 39 -11.55 -4.87 12.21
N VAL A 40 -10.78 -3.87 11.78
CA VAL A 40 -11.30 -2.58 11.28
C VAL A 40 -10.49 -2.13 10.07
N TRP A 41 -11.14 -1.45 9.13
CA TRP A 41 -10.48 -0.77 8.03
C TRP A 41 -10.17 0.67 8.43
N ILE A 42 -8.94 0.89 8.90
CA ILE A 42 -8.47 2.23 9.29
C ILE A 42 -8.02 3.02 8.06
N LYS A 43 -7.11 2.46 7.26
CA LYS A 43 -6.75 3.02 5.96
C LYS A 43 -7.88 2.70 4.97
N PRO A 44 -8.56 3.70 4.39
CA PRO A 44 -9.63 3.43 3.42
C PRO A 44 -9.04 2.79 2.15
N PRO A 45 -9.52 1.60 1.75
CA PRO A 45 -9.05 0.98 0.51
C PRO A 45 -9.29 1.89 -0.70
N GLY A 46 -8.24 2.15 -1.48
CA GLY A 46 -8.28 3.03 -2.64
C GLY A 46 -7.70 4.43 -2.42
N GLU A 47 -7.47 4.85 -1.17
CA GLU A 47 -6.68 6.06 -0.93
C GLU A 47 -5.19 5.78 -1.09
N SER A 48 -4.49 6.60 -1.88
CA SER A 48 -3.04 6.47 -2.05
C SER A 48 -2.28 6.67 -0.73
N ASP A 49 -1.13 6.01 -0.61
CA ASP A 49 -0.17 6.22 0.48
C ASP A 49 0.79 7.41 0.20
N GLY A 50 0.93 7.82 -1.06
CA GLY A 50 1.85 8.88 -1.49
C GLY A 50 2.05 8.89 -3.00
N SER A 51 2.46 10.03 -3.55
CA SER A 51 2.62 10.16 -4.99
C SER A 51 3.81 9.35 -5.50
N SER A 52 3.66 8.69 -6.65
CA SER A 52 4.74 7.88 -7.23
C SER A 52 5.87 8.71 -7.86
N THR A 53 5.62 10.00 -8.05
CA THR A 53 6.56 11.00 -8.54
C THR A 53 6.34 12.32 -7.80
N LEU A 54 7.20 13.31 -8.02
CA LEU A 54 6.97 14.66 -7.51
C LEU A 54 5.74 15.28 -8.19
N ILE A 55 4.73 15.62 -7.38
CA ILE A 55 3.58 16.43 -7.79
C ILE A 55 3.73 17.81 -7.14
N PRO A 56 4.00 18.88 -7.91
CA PRO A 56 4.09 20.24 -7.37
C PRO A 56 2.80 20.66 -6.67
N GLN A 57 2.90 21.60 -5.73
CA GLN A 57 1.71 22.18 -5.11
C GLN A 57 0.79 22.78 -6.18
N GLY A 58 -0.50 22.44 -6.11
CA GLY A 58 -1.48 22.81 -7.12
C GLY A 58 -2.82 22.10 -6.88
N PRO A 59 -3.73 22.08 -7.86
CA PRO A 59 -5.04 21.43 -7.72
C PRO A 59 -4.96 19.95 -7.32
N ASP A 60 -3.95 19.24 -7.83
CA ASP A 60 -3.73 17.81 -7.54
C ASP A 60 -2.88 17.56 -6.28
N ASN A 61 -2.33 18.62 -5.67
CA ASN A 61 -1.60 18.58 -4.40
C ASN A 61 -1.83 19.87 -3.60
N PRO A 62 -3.07 20.13 -3.14
CA PRO A 62 -3.44 21.43 -2.57
C PRO A 62 -2.73 21.72 -1.24
N THR A 63 -2.30 20.67 -0.55
CA THR A 63 -1.59 20.75 0.74
C THR A 63 -0.07 20.68 0.61
N GLY A 64 0.45 20.64 -0.63
CA GLY A 64 1.91 20.65 -0.88
C GLY A 64 2.64 19.45 -0.27
N LYS A 65 2.01 18.26 -0.26
CA LYS A 65 2.62 17.03 0.26
C LYS A 65 3.89 16.71 -0.54
N GLY A 66 4.97 16.41 0.17
CA GLY A 66 6.24 16.03 -0.44
C GLY A 66 6.20 14.66 -1.10
N PHE A 67 7.21 14.38 -1.93
CA PHE A 67 7.40 13.09 -2.59
C PHE A 67 8.39 12.23 -1.80
N ASP A 68 7.91 11.12 -1.23
CA ASP A 68 8.74 10.09 -0.62
C ASP A 68 9.11 9.02 -1.65
N ARG A 69 10.41 8.74 -1.79
CA ARG A 69 10.88 7.74 -2.76
C ARG A 69 10.51 6.31 -2.42
N MET A 70 10.03 5.99 -1.22
CA MET A 70 9.41 4.69 -0.97
C MET A 70 8.13 4.46 -1.79
N CYS A 71 7.52 5.52 -2.32
CA CYS A 71 6.41 5.45 -3.27
C CYS A 71 6.84 5.44 -4.74
N ASP A 72 8.12 5.65 -5.01
CA ASP A 72 8.71 5.63 -6.35
C ASP A 72 8.93 4.18 -6.81
N PRO A 73 8.27 3.72 -7.89
CA PRO A 73 8.48 2.36 -8.42
C PRO A 73 9.91 2.08 -8.88
N THR A 74 10.70 3.12 -9.16
CA THR A 74 12.08 3.03 -9.65
C THR A 74 13.13 3.10 -8.53
N TYR A 75 12.72 3.40 -7.30
CA TYR A 75 13.65 3.52 -6.19
C TYR A 75 14.15 2.16 -5.72
N GLY A 76 15.48 2.00 -5.68
CA GLY A 76 16.15 0.78 -5.21
C GLY A 76 16.14 0.56 -3.71
N GLY A 77 15.44 1.41 -2.94
CA GLY A 77 15.34 1.31 -1.50
C GLY A 77 16.54 1.86 -0.74
N ASN A 78 16.60 1.51 0.54
CA ASN A 78 17.67 1.87 1.47
C ASN A 78 17.81 0.79 2.56
N SER A 79 18.65 1.03 3.57
CA SER A 79 18.88 0.05 4.65
C SER A 79 17.60 -0.37 5.39
N MET A 80 16.56 0.48 5.47
CA MET A 80 15.32 0.17 6.19
C MET A 80 14.41 -0.82 5.45
N ASN A 81 14.56 -0.96 4.13
CA ASN A 81 13.87 -1.99 3.36
C ASN A 81 14.83 -3.05 2.79
N ASN A 82 16.04 -3.16 3.34
CA ASN A 82 17.09 -4.09 2.91
C ASN A 82 17.58 -3.85 1.47
N ASN A 83 17.61 -2.59 1.03
CA ASN A 83 18.01 -2.17 -0.32
C ASN A 83 17.25 -2.95 -1.42
N GLN A 84 15.95 -3.19 -1.17
CA GLN A 84 15.07 -3.85 -2.13
C GLN A 84 14.31 -2.82 -2.96
N PRO A 85 13.85 -3.17 -4.18
CA PRO A 85 12.87 -2.37 -4.89
C PRO A 85 11.65 -2.09 -4.02
N THR A 86 11.06 -0.90 -4.15
CA THR A 86 9.87 -0.50 -3.36
C THR A 86 8.66 -1.39 -3.62
N GLY A 87 8.49 -1.87 -4.85
CA GLY A 87 7.27 -2.55 -5.28
C GLY A 87 6.04 -1.65 -5.27
N ALA A 88 6.22 -0.32 -5.17
CA ALA A 88 5.13 0.64 -5.21
C ALA A 88 4.49 0.68 -6.61
N MET A 89 3.17 0.79 -6.66
CA MET A 89 2.45 0.94 -7.91
C MET A 89 2.72 2.32 -8.56
N PRO A 90 2.85 2.38 -9.90
CA PRO A 90 3.07 3.63 -10.62
C PRO A 90 1.80 4.48 -10.70
N ASN A 91 1.96 5.74 -11.09
CA ASN A 91 0.88 6.70 -11.34
C ASN A 91 -0.03 6.95 -10.12
N ALA A 92 0.51 6.78 -8.91
CA ALA A 92 -0.21 7.05 -7.69
C ALA A 92 -0.30 8.57 -7.43
N PRO A 93 -1.48 9.10 -7.06
CA PRO A 93 -1.66 10.50 -6.70
C PRO A 93 -1.08 10.80 -5.30
N VAL A 94 -1.21 12.04 -4.83
CA VAL A 94 -0.76 12.39 -3.47
C VAL A 94 -1.49 11.58 -2.39
N ALA A 95 -0.83 11.38 -1.24
CA ALA A 95 -1.37 10.59 -0.14
C ALA A 95 -2.81 11.03 0.23
N GLY A 96 -3.71 10.07 0.39
CA GLY A 96 -5.13 10.30 0.71
C GLY A 96 -6.02 10.63 -0.49
N ALA A 97 -5.46 10.92 -1.66
CA ALA A 97 -6.27 11.07 -2.87
C ALA A 97 -6.70 9.70 -3.41
N TRP A 98 -7.82 9.67 -4.15
CA TRP A 98 -8.35 8.44 -4.74
C TRP A 98 -7.42 7.88 -5.81
N PHE A 99 -7.05 6.61 -5.67
CA PHE A 99 -6.18 5.88 -6.58
C PHE A 99 -6.91 4.68 -7.18
N GLN A 100 -7.58 4.89 -8.32
CA GLN A 100 -8.43 3.89 -8.96
C GLN A 100 -7.70 2.57 -9.25
N ALA A 101 -6.51 2.63 -9.87
CA ALA A 101 -5.76 1.41 -10.20
C ALA A 101 -5.35 0.63 -8.94
N GLY A 102 -4.99 1.34 -7.86
CA GLY A 102 -4.74 0.75 -6.55
C GLY A 102 -5.99 0.06 -5.99
N PHE A 103 -7.14 0.73 -6.03
CA PHE A 103 -8.42 0.15 -5.59
C PHE A 103 -8.80 -1.10 -6.38
N ASP A 104 -8.71 -1.06 -7.71
CA ASP A 104 -9.03 -2.19 -8.58
C ASP A 104 -8.15 -3.40 -8.24
N THR A 105 -6.85 -3.17 -8.05
CA THR A 105 -5.89 -4.21 -7.63
C THR A 105 -6.27 -4.79 -6.28
N LEU A 106 -6.60 -3.94 -5.30
CA LEU A 106 -6.99 -4.36 -3.96
C LEU A 106 -8.27 -5.21 -3.97
N VAL A 107 -9.26 -4.87 -4.79
CA VAL A 107 -10.53 -5.62 -4.94
C VAL A 107 -10.30 -6.96 -5.64
N GLN A 108 -9.55 -6.96 -6.75
CA GLN A 108 -9.24 -8.19 -7.50
C GLN A 108 -8.48 -9.22 -6.66
N ASN A 109 -7.59 -8.76 -5.78
CA ASN A 109 -6.78 -9.59 -4.92
C ASN A 109 -7.38 -9.82 -3.52
N ALA A 110 -8.65 -9.44 -3.29
CA ALA A 110 -9.25 -9.50 -1.98
C ALA A 110 -9.27 -10.93 -1.40
N TYR A 111 -8.99 -11.04 -0.10
CA TYR A 111 -9.04 -12.30 0.63
C TYR A 111 -9.71 -12.12 2.01
N PRO A 112 -10.87 -12.75 2.27
CA PRO A 112 -11.65 -13.57 1.33
C PRO A 112 -12.10 -12.79 0.06
N PRO A 113 -12.39 -13.46 -1.07
CA PRO A 113 -12.98 -12.80 -2.23
C PRO A 113 -14.30 -12.09 -1.89
N PHE A 114 -14.70 -11.10 -2.70
CA PHE A 114 -16.00 -10.41 -2.56
C PHE A 114 -17.16 -11.25 -3.09
#